data_AF-U9SJ16-F1
#
_entry.id   AF-U9SJ16-F1
#
_cell.length_a   1.000
_cell.length_b   1.000
_cell.length_c   1.000
_cell.angle_alpha   90.00
_cell.angle_beta   90.00
_cell.angle_gamma   90.00
#
_symmetry.space_group_name_H-M   'P 1'
#
loop_
_entity.id
_entity.type
_entity.pdbx_description
1 polymer ?
#
loop_
_entity_poly.entity_id
_entity_poly.type
_entity_poly.pdbx_seq_one_letter_code
_entity_poly.pdbx_strand_id
1 'polypeptide(L)'
;MLDLISLVGFFVLGGIGWITYKIYIWPVYITPLRKIPGPSSSESLFFGNIKTLLIQEDAQLNWVQKYGNILKYHGLFNQPALLISDTKIIQDITLNRVYDFIKPPHMMADAIAMAGRGLVFTE
;
A
#
# COMPACT_ATOMS: atom_id res chain seq x y z
N MET A 1 -35.57 -24.07 -7.47
CA MET A 1 -34.22 -24.50 -7.04
C MET A 1 -33.23 -23.63 -7.75
N LEU A 2 -32.27 -23.03 -7.05
CA LEU A 2 -31.17 -22.34 -7.72
C LEU A 2 -30.24 -23.41 -8.29
N ASP A 3 -30.08 -23.44 -9.61
CA ASP A 3 -29.20 -24.39 -10.28
C ASP A 3 -27.74 -24.09 -9.90
N LEU A 4 -26.90 -25.12 -9.82
CA LEU A 4 -25.49 -24.99 -9.45
C LEU A 4 -24.75 -23.92 -10.28
N ILE A 5 -25.09 -23.81 -11.56
CA ILE A 5 -24.53 -22.81 -12.49
C ILE A 5 -24.86 -21.39 -12.05
N SER A 6 -26.10 -21.15 -11.61
CA SER A 6 -26.54 -19.84 -11.12
C SER A 6 -25.83 -19.45 -9.81
N LEU A 7 -25.58 -20.43 -8.94
CA LEU A 7 -24.87 -20.24 -7.69
C LEU A 7 -23.38 -19.91 -7.93
N VAL A 8 -22.71 -20.67 -8.81
CA VAL A 8 -21.32 -20.37 -9.23
C VAL A 8 -21.23 -18.99 -9.88
N GLY A 9 -22.17 -18.65 -10.76
CA GLY A 9 -22.23 -17.33 -11.40
C GLY A 9 -22.30 -16.19 -10.38
N PHE A 10 -23.11 -16.32 -9.32
CA PHE A 10 -23.21 -15.33 -8.25
C PHE A 10 -21.88 -15.14 -7.50
N PHE A 11 -21.18 -16.22 -7.17
CA PHE A 11 -19.88 -16.13 -6.50
C PHE A 11 -18.81 -15.47 -7.38
N VAL A 12 -18.80 -15.78 -8.69
CA VAL A 12 -17.86 -15.16 -9.63
C VAL A 12 -18.13 -13.66 -9.76
N LEU A 13 -19.39 -13.26 -9.95
CA LEU A 13 -19.77 -11.84 -10.03
C LEU A 13 -19.48 -11.09 -8.74
N GLY A 14 -19.79 -11.69 -7.58
CA GLY A 14 -19.44 -11.14 -6.28
C GLY A 14 -17.94 -10.97 -6.08
N GLY A 15 -17.14 -11.96 -6.51
CA GLY A 15 -15.68 -11.90 -6.48
C GLY A 15 -15.12 -10.79 -7.35
N ILE A 16 -15.60 -10.65 -8.59
CA ILE A 16 -15.21 -9.55 -9.49
C ILE A 16 -15.59 -8.20 -8.89
N GLY A 17 -16.82 -8.05 -8.40
CA GLY A 17 -17.28 -6.81 -7.76
C GLY A 17 -16.43 -6.43 -6.54
N TRP A 18 -16.10 -7.41 -5.69
CA TRP A 18 -15.21 -7.20 -4.54
C TRP A 18 -13.80 -6.79 -4.96
N ILE A 19 -13.22 -7.43 -5.97
CA ILE A 19 -11.89 -7.11 -6.51
C ILE A 19 -11.87 -5.70 -7.10
N THR A 20 -12.86 -5.36 -7.92
CA THR A 20 -13.00 -4.01 -8.50
C THR A 20 -13.17 -2.96 -7.40
N TYR A 21 -13.99 -3.24 -6.39
CA TYR A 21 -14.14 -2.35 -5.24
C TYR A 21 -12.81 -2.13 -4.51
N LYS A 22 -12.10 -3.22 -4.21
CA LYS A 22 -10.86 -3.17 -3.42
C LYS A 22 -9.68 -2.54 -4.16
N ILE A 23 -9.53 -2.79 -5.46
CA ILE A 23 -8.39 -2.32 -6.27
C ILE A 23 -8.65 -0.96 -6.91
N TYR A 24 -9.90 -0.64 -7.27
CA TYR A 24 -10.20 0.58 -8.01
C TYR A 24 -10.99 1.60 -7.18
N ILE A 25 -12.15 1.21 -6.64
CA ILE A 25 -13.08 2.16 -6.02
C ILE A 25 -12.52 2.70 -4.69
N TRP A 26 -12.12 1.80 -3.80
CA TRP A 26 -11.65 2.15 -2.46
C TRP A 26 -10.39 3.04 -2.46
N PRO A 27 -9.29 2.71 -3.16
CA PRO A 27 -8.06 3.50 -3.10
C PRO A 27 -8.12 4.83 -3.83
N VAL A 28 -9.00 4.97 -4.83
CA VAL A 28 -9.13 6.21 -5.61
C VAL A 28 -10.15 7.16 -4.97
N TYR A 29 -11.31 6.66 -4.55
CA TYR A 29 -12.44 7.51 -4.19
C TYR A 29 -12.76 7.55 -2.69
N ILE A 30 -12.49 6.47 -1.95
CA ILE A 30 -12.96 6.32 -0.56
C ILE A 30 -11.88 6.68 0.46
N THR A 31 -10.64 6.25 0.22
CA THR A 31 -9.55 6.41 1.19
C THR A 31 -9.36 7.87 1.65
N PRO A 32 -9.15 8.13 2.96
CA PRO A 32 -8.86 9.48 3.46
C PRO A 32 -7.56 10.05 2.86
N LEU A 33 -6.65 9.17 2.42
CA LEU A 33 -5.37 9.54 1.80
C LEU A 33 -5.54 10.20 0.43
N ARG A 34 -6.75 10.24 -0.15
CA ARG A 34 -7.02 10.83 -1.47
C ARG A 34 -6.70 12.32 -1.57
N LYS A 35 -6.68 13.04 -0.44
CA LYS A 35 -6.38 14.48 -0.37
C LYS A 35 -4.87 14.77 -0.39
N ILE A 36 -4.04 13.75 -0.17
CA ILE A 36 -2.58 13.91 -0.10
C ILE A 36 -2.04 13.92 -1.54
N PRO A 37 -1.17 14.89 -1.89
CA PRO A 37 -0.58 14.97 -3.21
C PRO A 37 0.31 13.76 -3.50
N GLY A 38 0.52 13.46 -4.78
CA GLY A 38 1.42 12.41 -5.18
C GLY A 38 1.30 12.03 -6.65
N PRO A 39 2.15 11.10 -7.13
CA PRO A 39 2.09 10.61 -8.49
C PRO A 39 0.73 9.99 -8.82
N SER A 40 0.25 10.24 -10.04
CA SER A 40 -0.97 9.63 -10.54
C SER A 40 -0.88 8.10 -10.49
N SER A 41 -1.97 7.43 -10.11
CA SER A 41 -2.09 5.97 -10.15
C SER A 41 -2.14 5.38 -11.57
N SER A 42 -1.95 6.21 -12.60
CA SER A 42 -2.35 5.95 -13.98
C SER A 42 -1.44 5.01 -14.77
N GLU A 43 -0.28 4.61 -14.24
CA GLU A 43 0.64 3.76 -15.00
C GLU A 43 0.19 2.30 -15.09
N SER A 44 -0.48 1.77 -14.06
CA SER A 44 -1.06 0.42 -14.10
C SER A 44 -2.05 0.17 -12.95
N LEU A 45 -3.17 -0.51 -13.24
CA LEU A 45 -4.17 -0.87 -12.23
C LEU A 45 -3.64 -1.90 -11.20
N PHE A 46 -2.71 -2.77 -11.61
CA PHE A 46 -2.20 -3.86 -10.76
C PHE A 46 -0.88 -3.51 -10.07
N PHE A 47 0.03 -2.78 -10.73
CA PHE A 47 1.36 -2.48 -10.18
C PHE A 47 1.47 -1.04 -9.66
N GLY A 48 0.43 -0.21 -9.83
CA GLY A 48 0.42 1.17 -9.35
C GLY A 48 1.66 1.94 -9.84
N ASN A 49 2.34 2.56 -8.88
CA ASN A 49 3.60 3.29 -9.06
C ASN A 49 4.85 2.45 -8.75
N ILE A 50 4.70 1.16 -8.37
CA ILE A 50 5.86 0.30 -8.08
C ILE A 50 6.73 0.11 -9.31
N LYS A 51 6.12 0.02 -10.49
CA LYS A 51 6.86 -0.06 -11.75
C LYS A 51 7.84 1.11 -11.90
N THR A 52 7.40 2.34 -11.60
CA THR A 52 8.26 3.52 -11.63
C THR A 52 9.39 3.42 -10.60
N LEU A 53 9.07 2.98 -9.37
CA LEU A 53 10.06 2.80 -8.29
C LEU A 53 11.11 1.74 -8.60
N LEU A 54 10.77 0.69 -9.36
CA LEU A 54 11.69 -0.37 -9.73
C LEU A 54 12.58 0.00 -10.93
N ILE A 55 12.12 0.89 -11.81
CA ILE A 55 12.82 1.26 -13.04
C ILE A 55 13.69 2.51 -12.83
N GLN A 56 13.22 3.47 -12.03
CA GLN A 56 13.89 4.74 -11.81
C GLN A 56 14.43 4.81 -10.38
N GLU A 57 15.76 4.83 -10.24
CA GLU A 57 16.44 4.91 -8.94
C GLU A 57 16.05 6.20 -8.18
N ASP A 58 15.92 7.32 -8.89
CA ASP A 58 15.61 8.64 -8.30
C ASP A 58 14.10 8.95 -8.22
N ALA A 59 13.21 7.98 -8.47
CA ALA A 59 11.77 8.22 -8.49
C ALA A 59 11.26 8.87 -7.20
N GLN A 60 11.70 8.37 -6.04
CA GLN A 60 11.30 8.90 -4.74
C GLN A 60 11.76 10.33 -4.54
N LEU A 61 13.02 10.63 -4.86
CA LEU A 61 13.61 11.95 -4.73
C LEU A 61 12.91 12.96 -5.64
N ASN A 62 12.66 12.58 -6.89
CA ASN A 62 11.90 13.40 -7.85
C ASN A 62 10.48 13.68 -7.37
N TRP A 63 9.83 12.71 -6.73
CA TRP A 63 8.49 12.91 -6.17
C TRP A 63 8.51 13.83 -4.96
N VAL A 64 9.49 13.69 -4.07
CA VAL A 64 9.64 14.58 -2.91
C VAL A 64 9.87 16.02 -3.35
N GLN A 65 10.71 16.23 -4.36
CA GLN A 65 10.93 17.57 -4.94
C GLN A 65 9.65 18.16 -5.56
N LYS A 66 8.80 17.31 -6.18
CA LYS A 66 7.60 17.75 -6.90
C LYS A 66 6.37 17.91 -6.02
N TYR A 67 6.16 17.02 -5.06
CA TYR A 67 4.93 16.93 -4.25
C TYR A 67 5.16 17.28 -2.77
N GLY A 68 6.41 17.42 -2.34
CA GLY A 68 6.79 17.77 -0.98
C GLY A 68 7.16 16.57 -0.10
N ASN A 69 7.41 16.83 1.18
CA ASN A 69 7.92 15.84 2.14
C ASN A 69 6.91 14.76 2.54
N ILE A 70 5.62 14.94 2.24
CA ILE A 70 4.57 13.96 2.53
C ILE A 70 3.77 13.77 1.25
N LEU A 71 3.87 12.58 0.68
CA LEU A 71 3.15 12.26 -0.55
C LEU A 71 2.57 10.85 -0.49
N LYS A 72 1.52 10.63 -1.28
CA LYS A 72 0.87 9.33 -1.46
C LYS A 72 1.28 8.72 -2.79
N TYR A 73 1.70 7.47 -2.80
CA TYR A 73 1.84 6.67 -4.01
C TYR A 73 1.01 5.38 -3.89
N HIS A 74 0.84 4.67 -5.01
CA HIS A 74 0.09 3.42 -5.04
C HIS A 74 1.04 2.23 -5.20
N GLY A 75 1.00 1.30 -4.26
CA GLY A 75 1.75 0.06 -4.26
C GLY A 75 1.10 -1.03 -5.13
N LEU A 76 1.45 -2.29 -4.84
CA LEU A 76 0.80 -3.45 -5.47
C LEU A 76 -0.71 -3.42 -5.22
N PHE A 77 -1.48 -3.85 -6.23
CA PHE A 77 -2.95 -3.84 -6.22
C PHE A 77 -3.54 -2.47 -5.89
N ASN A 78 -2.84 -1.41 -6.30
CA ASN A 78 -3.24 -0.02 -6.08
C ASN A 78 -3.43 0.35 -4.60
N GLN A 79 -2.76 -0.36 -3.68
CA GLN A 79 -2.81 -0.06 -2.26
C GLN A 79 -2.15 1.30 -1.99
N PRO A 80 -2.86 2.27 -1.38
CA PRO A 80 -2.30 3.59 -1.12
C PRO A 80 -1.26 3.49 0.00
N ALA A 81 -0.08 4.02 -0.24
CA ALA A 81 1.02 4.10 0.71
C ALA A 81 1.51 5.54 0.84
N LEU A 82 2.02 5.90 2.01
CA LEU A 82 2.60 7.20 2.27
C LEU A 82 4.12 7.13 2.22
N LEU A 83 4.71 8.07 1.50
CA LEU A 83 6.14 8.37 1.57
C LEU A 83 6.29 9.63 2.44
N ILE A 84 6.99 9.48 3.56
CA ILE A 84 7.30 10.55 4.50
C ILE A 84 8.80 10.75 4.48
N SER A 85 9.22 11.96 4.12
CA SER A 85 10.63 12.38 4.06
C SER A 85 10.96 13.49 5.07
N ASP A 86 10.00 13.85 5.93
CA ASP A 86 10.22 14.82 7.00
C ASP A 86 10.90 14.16 8.20
N THR A 87 12.08 14.64 8.57
CA THR A 87 12.90 14.05 9.63
C THR A 87 12.24 14.11 11.01
N LYS A 88 11.45 15.15 11.30
CA LYS A 88 10.75 15.28 12.58
C LYS A 88 9.63 14.26 12.69
N ILE A 89 8.88 14.07 11.60
CA ILE A 89 7.80 13.07 11.56
C ILE A 89 8.37 11.65 11.63
N ILE A 90 9.46 11.37 10.89
CA ILE A 90 10.14 10.07 10.96
C ILE A 90 10.61 9.78 12.39
N GLN A 91 11.22 10.78 13.05
CA GLN A 91 11.64 10.66 14.44
C GLN A 91 10.45 10.36 15.37
N ASP A 92 9.33 11.06 15.19
CA ASP A 92 8.13 10.84 16.01
C ASP A 92 7.56 9.43 15.83
N ILE A 93 7.45 8.96 14.58
CA ILE A 93 6.97 7.62 14.23
C ILE A 93 7.89 6.53 14.80
N THR A 94 9.21 6.74 14.74
CA THR A 94 10.21 5.69 14.99
C THR A 94 10.69 5.65 16.43
N LEU A 95 10.56 6.75 17.20
CA LEU A 95 11.04 6.84 18.58
C LEU A 95 9.94 7.19 19.59
N ASN A 96 9.16 8.23 19.33
CA ASN A 96 8.22 8.76 20.33
C ASN A 96 6.91 7.97 20.37
N ARG A 97 6.45 7.46 19.21
CA ARG A 97 5.14 6.84 19.03
C ARG A 97 5.23 5.46 18.37
N VAL A 98 6.29 4.71 18.66
CA VAL A 98 6.57 3.41 18.01
C VAL A 98 5.39 2.44 18.07
N TYR A 99 4.69 2.41 19.21
CA TYR A 99 3.56 1.51 19.42
C TYR A 99 2.27 1.93 18.70
N ASP A 100 2.17 3.19 18.26
CA ASP A 100 1.03 3.66 17.45
C ASP A 100 1.15 3.23 15.98
N PHE A 101 2.38 2.95 15.51
CA PHE A 101 2.69 2.59 14.13
C PHE A 101 3.19 1.14 14.04
N ILE A 102 2.23 0.21 13.99
CA ILE A 102 2.53 -1.22 13.89
C ILE A 102 3.27 -1.53 12.58
N LYS A 103 4.45 -2.18 12.69
CA LYS A 103 5.24 -2.67 11.55
C LYS A 103 4.36 -3.60 10.69
N PRO A 104 4.40 -3.50 9.34
CA PRO A 104 3.51 -4.28 8.49
C PRO A 104 3.64 -5.80 8.73
N PRO A 105 2.56 -6.54 9.04
CA PRO A 105 2.65 -7.95 9.43
C PRO A 105 3.28 -8.86 8.38
N HIS A 106 3.14 -8.54 7.09
CA HIS A 106 3.73 -9.30 6.00
C HIS A 106 5.26 -9.21 6.00
N MET A 107 5.82 -8.02 6.20
CA MET A 107 7.27 -7.84 6.35
C MET A 107 7.80 -8.56 7.60
N MET A 108 7.03 -8.55 8.69
CA MET A 108 7.40 -9.27 9.90
C MET A 108 7.41 -10.78 9.69
N ALA A 109 6.43 -11.33 8.98
CA ALA A 109 6.36 -12.76 8.68
C ALA A 109 7.57 -13.26 7.88
N ASP A 110 7.98 -12.50 6.86
CA ASP A 110 9.15 -12.84 6.03
C ASP A 110 10.45 -12.75 6.85
N ALA A 111 10.60 -11.70 7.66
CA ALA A 111 11.75 -11.55 8.55
C ALA A 111 11.84 -12.70 9.58
N ILE A 112 10.71 -13.08 10.19
CA ILE A 112 10.62 -14.22 11.10
C ILE A 112 10.98 -15.53 10.39
N ALA A 113 10.51 -15.73 9.15
CA ALA A 113 10.79 -16.94 8.40
C ALA A 113 12.28 -17.07 8.07
N MET A 114 12.96 -15.95 7.79
CA MET A 114 14.39 -15.94 7.46
C MET A 114 15.31 -15.98 8.68
N ALA A 115 15.05 -15.15 9.69
CA ALA A 115 15.94 -14.96 10.84
C ALA A 115 15.46 -15.62 12.13
N GLY A 116 14.24 -16.18 12.17
CA GLY A 116 13.67 -16.83 13.35
C GLY A 116 13.03 -15.85 14.33
N ARG A 117 11.99 -16.32 15.03
CA ARG A 117 11.16 -15.50 15.95
C ARG A 117 11.96 -14.80 17.04
N GLY A 118 13.03 -15.41 17.54
CA GLY A 118 13.82 -14.88 18.66
C GLY A 118 14.88 -13.83 18.29
N LEU A 119 15.26 -13.72 17.02
CA LEU A 119 16.31 -12.79 16.57
C LEU A 119 15.75 -11.48 16.01
N VAL A 120 14.52 -11.49 15.50
CA VAL A 120 13.86 -10.30 14.92
C VAL A 120 13.17 -9.44 15.99
N PHE A 121 12.94 -9.98 17.19
CA PHE A 121 12.12 -9.38 18.26
C PHE A 121 12.89 -9.11 19.57
N THR A 122 14.14 -8.68 19.52
CA THR A 122 14.87 -8.29 20.76
C THR A 122 14.46 -6.92 21.31
N GLU A 123 13.21 -6.50 21.10
CA GLU A 123 12.61 -5.27 21.65
C GLU A 123 11.79 -5.58 22.90
#